data_AF-A0A7S0WDZ3-F1
#
_entry.id   AF-A0A7S0WDZ3-F1
#
_cell.length_a   1.000
_cell.length_b   1.000
_cell.length_c   1.000
_cell.angle_alpha   90.00
_cell.angle_beta   90.00
_cell.angle_gamma   90.00
#
_symmetry.space_group_name_H-M   'P 1'
#
loop_
_entity.id
_entity.type
_entity.pdbx_description
1 polymer ?
#
loop_
_entity_poly.entity_id
_entity_poly.type
_entity_poly.pdbx_seq_one_letter_code
_entity_poly.pdbx_strand_id
1 'polypeptide(L)'
;DVYSAMASGGKKIKNVDVCTLGDEWLAPAISNGLILPLGSCERSAWYNGLSPIWQALVRRDPRSGAMSTSGEVYGAPYRFGCSMLAYRKDKLPKGVPPPRDWSDL
;
A
#
# COMPACT_ATOMS: atom_id res chain seq x y z
N ASP A 1 -15.13 16.16 -1.19
CA ASP A 1 -14.33 14.93 -1.00
C ASP A 1 -14.38 14.45 0.44
N VAL A 2 -14.93 13.25 0.66
CA VAL A 2 -15.06 12.61 1.99
C VAL A 2 -13.72 12.54 2.72
N TYR A 3 -12.62 12.41 1.96
CA TYR A 3 -11.26 12.34 2.49
C TYR A 3 -10.66 13.69 2.90
N SER A 4 -11.06 14.79 2.25
CA SER A 4 -10.64 16.14 2.66
C SER A 4 -11.24 16.54 4.01
N ALA A 5 -12.42 16.03 4.34
CA ALA A 5 -13.06 16.25 5.65
C ALA A 5 -12.32 15.52 6.78
N MET A 6 -11.83 14.29 6.53
CA MET A 6 -11.08 13.50 7.53
C MET A 6 -9.67 14.04 7.82
N ALA A 7 -9.11 14.86 6.91
CA ALA A 7 -7.82 15.54 7.14
C ALA A 7 -7.94 16.80 8.00
N SER A 8 -9.16 17.32 8.23
CA SER A 8 -9.37 18.53 9.02
C SER A 8 -9.31 18.21 10.53
N GLY A 9 -8.25 18.68 11.19
CA GLY A 9 -8.06 18.52 12.65
C GLY A 9 -7.05 17.44 13.09
N GLY A 10 -6.48 16.67 12.16
CA GLY A 10 -5.38 15.76 12.46
C GLY A 10 -4.09 16.51 12.84
N LYS A 11 -3.31 15.96 13.78
CA LYS A 11 -1.97 16.49 14.13
C LYS A 11 -1.09 16.48 12.88
N LYS A 12 -0.79 17.66 12.34
CA LYS A 12 0.14 17.82 11.21
C LYS A 12 1.53 17.38 11.66
N ILE A 13 1.99 16.23 11.20
CA ILE A 13 3.37 15.79 11.41
C ILE A 13 4.21 16.52 10.37
N LYS A 14 5.08 17.42 10.84
CA LYS A 14 6.09 18.08 9.99
C LYS A 14 7.38 17.25 10.07
N ASN A 15 8.11 17.18 8.96
CA ASN A 15 9.45 16.58 8.85
C ASN A 15 9.48 15.06 9.07
N VAL A 16 8.75 14.32 8.23
CA VAL A 16 8.86 12.86 8.17
C VAL A 16 9.75 12.51 6.97
N ASP A 17 10.88 11.85 7.22
CA ASP A 17 11.80 11.43 6.15
C ASP A 17 11.28 10.18 5.43
N VAL A 18 10.63 9.27 6.15
CA VAL A 18 10.07 8.02 5.62
C VAL A 18 8.79 7.65 6.37
N CYS A 19 7.78 7.19 5.64
CA CYS A 19 6.57 6.59 6.22
C CYS A 19 6.18 5.31 5.48
N THR A 20 5.33 4.51 6.11
CA THR A 20 4.67 3.39 5.44
C THR A 20 3.34 3.87 4.85
N LEU A 21 3.09 3.54 3.59
CA LEU A 21 1.88 3.89 2.87
C LEU A 21 1.27 2.62 2.26
N GLY A 22 -0.06 2.47 2.33
CA GLY A 22 -0.75 1.40 1.62
C GLY A 22 -0.68 1.62 0.11
N ASP A 23 -0.57 0.53 -0.67
CA ASP A 23 -0.37 0.63 -2.12
C ASP A 23 -1.49 1.39 -2.85
N GLU A 24 -2.74 1.26 -2.38
CA GLU A 24 -3.89 2.01 -2.88
C GLU A 24 -3.68 3.54 -2.86
N TRP A 25 -2.90 4.04 -1.90
CA TRP A 25 -2.59 5.46 -1.75
C TRP A 25 -1.29 5.88 -2.46
N LEU A 26 -0.51 4.93 -2.99
CA LEU A 26 0.78 5.21 -3.60
C LEU A 26 0.61 6.04 -4.88
N ALA A 27 -0.28 5.63 -5.78
CA ALA A 27 -0.53 6.35 -7.02
C ALA A 27 -0.99 7.81 -6.82
N PRO A 28 -2.01 8.11 -5.98
CA PRO A 28 -2.40 9.49 -5.72
C PRO A 28 -1.32 10.29 -4.98
N ALA A 29 -0.52 9.67 -4.11
CA ALA A 29 0.58 10.37 -3.45
C ALA A 29 1.65 10.84 -4.45
N ILE A 30 1.96 10.01 -5.44
CA ILE A 30 2.91 10.33 -6.52
C ILE A 30 2.34 11.44 -7.42
N SER A 31 1.12 11.27 -7.93
CA SER A 31 0.54 12.23 -8.88
C SER A 31 0.30 13.61 -8.28
N ASN A 32 0.13 13.71 -6.96
CA ASN A 32 0.02 14.97 -6.23
C ASN A 32 1.37 15.50 -5.71
N GLY A 33 2.50 14.83 -6.00
CA GLY A 33 3.83 15.27 -5.59
C GLY A 33 4.07 15.24 -4.08
N LEU A 34 3.37 14.37 -3.34
CA LEU A 34 3.47 14.28 -1.88
C LEU A 34 4.68 13.45 -1.41
N ILE A 35 5.23 12.61 -2.28
CA ILE A 35 6.39 11.77 -2.01
C ILE A 35 7.39 11.87 -3.16
N LEU A 36 8.67 11.59 -2.87
CA LEU A 36 9.75 11.58 -3.85
C LEU A 36 10.14 10.14 -4.20
N PRO A 37 10.68 9.91 -5.41
CA PRO A 37 11.23 8.60 -5.76
C PRO A 37 12.46 8.27 -4.88
N LEU A 38 12.67 6.98 -4.65
CA LEU A 38 13.85 6.43 -4.01
C LEU A 38 15.01 6.43 -5.01
N GLY A 39 15.72 7.55 -5.07
CA GLY A 39 16.84 7.72 -5.98
C GLY A 39 17.89 6.63 -5.81
N SER A 40 18.37 6.09 -6.93
CA SER A 40 19.52 5.17 -6.97
C SER A 40 19.34 3.81 -6.29
N CYS A 41 18.14 3.44 -5.85
CA CYS A 41 17.94 2.19 -5.12
C CYS A 41 18.22 0.96 -5.98
N GLU A 42 18.10 1.05 -7.31
CA GLU A 42 18.39 -0.07 -8.22
C GLU A 42 19.86 -0.54 -8.18
N ARG A 43 20.77 0.31 -7.70
CA ARG A 43 22.18 -0.08 -7.49
C ARG A 43 22.40 -0.82 -6.18
N SER A 44 21.41 -0.84 -5.28
CA SER A 44 21.53 -1.49 -3.99
C SER A 44 21.36 -3.00 -4.09
N ALA A 45 22.10 -3.74 -3.26
CA ALA A 45 21.92 -5.19 -3.14
C ALA A 45 20.50 -5.56 -2.66
N TRP A 46 19.90 -4.70 -1.83
CA TRP A 46 18.52 -4.87 -1.37
C TRP A 46 17.53 -4.92 -2.53
N TYR A 47 17.55 -3.92 -3.42
CA TYR A 47 16.61 -3.85 -4.55
C TYR A 47 16.84 -5.03 -5.50
N ASN A 48 18.10 -5.35 -5.78
CA ASN A 48 18.46 -6.48 -6.64
C ASN A 48 18.09 -7.84 -6.04
N GLY A 49 17.92 -7.92 -4.72
CA GLY A 49 17.41 -9.10 -4.02
C GLY A 49 15.89 -9.24 -4.01
N LEU A 50 15.13 -8.20 -4.41
CA LEU A 50 13.68 -8.28 -4.52
C LEU A 50 13.28 -9.16 -5.70
N SER A 51 12.22 -9.96 -5.55
CA SER A 51 11.66 -10.69 -6.68
C SER A 51 11.07 -9.73 -7.72
N PRO A 52 10.97 -10.14 -9.01
CA PRO A 52 10.53 -9.25 -10.09
C PRO A 52 9.16 -8.62 -9.88
N ILE A 53 8.22 -9.34 -9.24
CA ILE A 53 6.88 -8.81 -8.94
C ILE A 53 6.95 -7.59 -8.01
N TRP A 54 7.84 -7.62 -7.01
CA TRP A 54 8.02 -6.53 -6.06
C TRP A 54 8.73 -5.35 -6.70
N GLN A 55 9.74 -5.61 -7.55
CA GLN A 55 10.41 -4.56 -8.33
C GLN A 55 9.42 -3.85 -9.27
N ALA A 56 8.56 -4.60 -9.95
CA ALA A 56 7.52 -4.05 -10.82
C ALA A 56 6.46 -3.27 -10.02
N LEU A 57 6.07 -3.75 -8.84
CA LEU A 57 5.09 -3.07 -7.98
C LEU A 57 5.60 -1.71 -7.50
N VAL A 58 6.88 -1.55 -7.18
CA VAL A 58 7.36 -0.24 -6.69
C VAL A 58 7.79 0.72 -7.78
N ARG A 59 7.87 0.25 -9.03
CA ARG A 59 8.20 1.10 -10.18
C ARG A 59 6.94 1.79 -10.71
N ARG A 60 6.89 3.11 -10.58
CA ARG A 60 5.72 3.93 -10.87
C ARG A 60 6.06 5.05 -11.86
N ASP A 61 5.09 5.38 -12.69
CA ASP A 61 5.15 6.58 -13.54
C ASP A 61 5.04 7.85 -12.67
N PRO A 62 5.96 8.82 -12.78
CA PRO A 62 5.97 10.00 -11.90
C PRO A 62 4.76 10.94 -12.04
N ARG A 63 4.01 10.85 -13.14
CA ARG A 63 2.86 11.73 -13.40
C ARG A 63 1.55 11.11 -12.93
N SER A 64 1.32 9.85 -13.28
CA SER A 64 0.08 9.13 -12.99
C SER A 64 0.13 8.32 -11.69
N GLY A 65 1.32 7.94 -11.25
CA GLY A 65 1.51 7.00 -10.14
C GLY A 65 1.17 5.54 -10.49
N ALA A 66 0.85 5.24 -11.75
CA ALA A 66 0.57 3.88 -12.21
C ALA A 66 1.84 3.03 -12.30
N MET A 67 1.73 1.68 -12.28
CA MET A 67 2.90 0.83 -12.51
C MET A 67 3.47 1.09 -13.91
N SER A 68 4.80 1.20 -14.01
CA SER A 68 5.47 1.43 -15.29
C SER A 68 6.82 0.76 -15.34
N THR A 69 7.15 0.10 -16.45
CA THR A 69 8.47 -0.53 -16.65
C THR A 69 9.58 0.51 -16.87
N SER A 70 9.24 1.72 -17.32
CA SER A 70 10.16 2.85 -17.51
C SER A 70 10.05 3.91 -16.42
N GLY A 71 9.23 3.67 -15.39
CA GLY A 71 9.03 4.59 -14.28
C GLY A 71 10.21 4.61 -13.29
N GLU A 72 10.06 5.37 -12.22
CA GLU A 72 11.02 5.44 -11.12
C GLU A 72 10.56 4.57 -9.95
N VAL A 73 11.45 4.27 -9.00
CA VAL A 73 11.08 3.48 -7.81
C VAL A 73 10.55 4.41 -6.72
N TYR A 74 9.35 4.17 -6.23
CA TYR A 74 8.68 5.02 -5.24
C TYR A 74 8.48 4.37 -3.86
N GLY A 75 8.95 3.14 -3.67
CA GLY A 75 8.73 2.45 -2.40
C GLY A 75 9.68 1.30 -2.15
N ALA A 76 9.79 0.96 -0.87
CA ALA A 76 10.40 -0.27 -0.40
C ALA A 76 9.28 -1.16 0.18
N PRO A 77 9.00 -2.35 -0.41
CA PRO A 77 7.95 -3.22 0.12
C PRO A 77 8.30 -3.66 1.54
N TYR A 78 7.40 -3.38 2.49
CA TYR A 78 7.62 -3.71 3.90
C TYR A 78 6.80 -4.92 4.34
N ARG A 79 5.47 -4.82 4.23
CA ARG A 79 4.52 -5.91 4.52
C ARG A 79 3.41 -5.89 3.49
N PHE A 80 2.91 -7.07 3.15
CA PHE A 80 1.73 -7.26 2.32
C PHE A 80 0.84 -8.31 2.96
N GLY A 81 -0.43 -8.30 2.59
CA GLY A 81 -1.42 -9.23 3.10
C GLY A 81 -2.71 -9.10 2.31
N CYS A 82 -3.70 -9.87 2.73
CA CYS A 82 -5.05 -9.77 2.19
C CYS A 82 -6.02 -9.48 3.33
N SER A 83 -7.08 -8.76 3.01
CA SER A 83 -8.26 -8.72 3.87
C SER A 83 -8.90 -10.09 3.86
N MET A 84 -9.10 -10.66 5.05
CA MET A 84 -9.72 -11.97 5.23
C MET A 84 -10.82 -11.88 6.27
N LEU A 85 -11.74 -12.85 6.22
CA LEU A 85 -12.74 -13.03 7.25
C LEU A 85 -12.18 -13.88 8.41
N ALA A 86 -12.02 -13.25 9.57
CA ALA A 86 -11.66 -13.92 10.82
C ALA A 86 -12.92 -14.16 11.66
N TYR A 87 -13.10 -15.40 12.15
CA TYR A 87 -14.23 -15.74 13.02
C TYR A 87 -13.80 -16.69 14.14
N ARG A 88 -14.57 -16.67 15.23
CA ARG A 88 -14.38 -17.58 16.37
C ARG A 88 -15.24 -18.83 16.21
N LYS A 89 -14.59 -19.93 15.82
CA LYS A 89 -15.25 -21.22 15.62
C LYS A 89 -16.06 -21.69 16.84
N ASP A 90 -15.57 -21.45 18.05
CA ASP A 90 -16.23 -21.83 19.30
C ASP A 90 -17.46 -20.99 19.65
N LYS A 91 -17.61 -19.82 19.01
CA LYS A 91 -18.74 -18.91 19.19
C LYS A 91 -19.81 -19.03 18.10
N LEU A 92 -19.59 -19.88 17.11
CA LEU A 92 -20.55 -20.09 16.04
C LEU A 92 -21.77 -20.86 16.58
N PRO A 93 -23.00 -20.34 16.42
CA PRO A 93 -24.20 -21.04 16.91
C PRO A 93 -24.33 -22.43 16.26
N LYS A 94 -24.87 -23.39 17.02
CA LYS A 94 -25.07 -24.75 16.51
C LYS A 94 -25.95 -24.71 15.26
N GLY A 95 -25.51 -25.36 14.18
CA GLY A 95 -26.23 -25.42 12.92
C GLY A 95 -25.93 -24.28 11.94
N VAL A 96 -25.20 -23.24 12.37
CA VAL A 96 -24.74 -22.17 11.46
C VAL A 96 -23.45 -22.63 10.77
N PRO A 97 -23.37 -22.63 9.43
CA PRO A 97 -22.13 -22.92 8.72
C PRO A 97 -21.10 -21.80 8.94
N PRO A 98 -19.79 -22.12 8.93
CA PRO A 98 -18.77 -21.08 8.95
C PRO A 98 -18.89 -20.16 7.73
N PRO A 99 -18.59 -18.86 7.86
CA PRO A 99 -18.69 -17.95 6.74
C PRO A 99 -17.59 -18.23 5.73
N ARG A 100 -17.91 -18.07 4.45
CA ARG A 100 -17.10 -18.44 3.28
C ARG A 100 -16.89 -17.27 2.33
N ASP A 101 -17.82 -16.32 2.31
CA ASP A 101 -17.79 -15.16 1.43
C ASP A 101 -18.03 -13.86 2.21
N TRP A 102 -17.71 -12.73 1.59
CA TRP A 102 -18.05 -11.40 2.10
C TRP A 102 -19.56 -11.18 2.20
N SER A 103 -20.37 -11.86 1.39
CA SER A 103 -21.83 -11.77 1.52
C SER A 103 -22.40 -12.43 2.78
N ASP A 104 -21.58 -13.17 3.55
CA ASP A 104 -21.99 -13.78 4.82
C ASP A 104 -21.87 -12.83 6.03
N LEU A 105 -21.30 -11.62 5.84
CA LEU A 105 -21.14 -10.55 6.84
C LEU A 105 -22.26 -9.51 6.75
#